data_AF-A0A8J8EF63-F1
#
_entry.id   AF-A0A8J8EF63-F1
#
_cell.length_a   1.000
_cell.length_b   1.000
_cell.length_c   1.000
_cell.angle_alpha   90.00
_cell.angle_beta   90.00
_cell.angle_gamma   90.00
#
_symmetry.space_group_name_H-M   'P 1'
#
loop_
_entity.id
_entity.type
_entity.pdbx_description
1 polymer ?
#
loop_
_entity_poly.entity_id
_entity_poly.type
_entity_poly.pdbx_seq_one_letter_code
_entity_poly.pdbx_strand_id
1 'polypeptide(L)'
;MRRNGQEGKDRAPGGPQRKGQEVARRPWIFRGPDRNRVNQKNIIWSELIGLKAKIIRASHPELVGIEGYVLDETRNTLTIGGERVWVIPKDVVEIEFEVGGKRIRINGKELIGRPEMRLKKRWRK
;
A
#
# COMPACT_ATOMS: atom_id res chain seq x y z
N MET A 1 39.83 -0.35 3.60
CA MET A 1 38.76 0.34 4.35
C MET A 1 37.46 -0.43 4.20
N ARG A 2 37.00 -1.11 5.27
CA ARG A 2 35.74 -1.87 5.28
C ARG A 2 34.62 -0.97 5.79
N ARG A 3 33.56 -0.76 5.00
CA ARG A 3 32.36 -0.03 5.43
C ARG A 3 31.47 -1.00 6.23
N ASN A 4 31.33 -0.75 7.52
CA ASN A 4 30.40 -1.45 8.40
C ASN A 4 28.96 -1.14 7.96
N GLY A 5 28.28 -2.14 7.37
CA GLY A 5 26.84 -2.10 7.14
C GLY A 5 26.13 -2.40 8.45
N GLN A 6 25.52 -1.37 9.04
CA GLN A 6 24.66 -1.55 10.21
C GLN A 6 23.45 -2.42 9.81
N GLU A 7 23.35 -3.56 10.49
CA GLU A 7 22.35 -4.59 10.33
C GLU A 7 20.92 -4.04 10.43
N GLY A 8 20.06 -4.53 9.53
CA GLY A 8 18.63 -4.25 9.50
C GLY A 8 17.90 -4.87 10.71
N LYS A 9 17.91 -4.16 11.83
CA LYS A 9 17.17 -4.52 13.06
C LYS A 9 15.67 -4.20 13.01
N ASP A 10 15.19 -3.58 11.93
CA ASP A 10 13.80 -3.08 11.82
C ASP A 10 12.91 -3.87 10.85
N ARG A 11 13.35 -5.05 10.39
CA ARG A 11 12.51 -5.92 9.56
C ARG A 11 11.44 -6.54 10.46
N ALA A 12 10.17 -6.25 10.20
CA ALA A 12 9.10 -7.13 10.67
C ALA A 12 9.46 -8.55 10.20
N PRO A 13 9.38 -9.57 11.07
CA PRO A 13 9.66 -10.94 10.66
C PRO A 13 8.80 -11.23 9.44
N GLY A 14 9.44 -11.65 8.34
CA GLY A 14 8.76 -11.89 7.07
C GLY A 14 7.61 -12.85 7.31
N GLY A 15 6.39 -12.32 7.31
CA GLY A 15 5.20 -13.15 7.40
C GLY A 15 5.21 -14.13 6.22
N PRO A 16 4.82 -15.40 6.40
CA PRO A 16 4.82 -16.35 5.32
C PRO A 16 3.92 -15.83 4.20
N GLN A 17 4.51 -15.61 3.01
CA GLN A 17 3.85 -15.13 1.80
C GLN A 17 2.59 -15.95 1.42
N ARG A 18 2.48 -17.17 1.95
CA ARG A 18 1.32 -18.07 1.86
C ARG A 18 0.02 -17.45 2.40
N LYS A 19 0.03 -16.66 3.48
CA LYS A 19 -1.19 -16.06 4.04
C LYS A 19 -1.85 -15.05 3.09
N GLY A 20 -1.06 -14.29 2.32
CA GLY A 20 -1.58 -13.33 1.36
C GLY A 20 -2.32 -13.99 0.19
N GLN A 21 -1.88 -15.19 -0.22
CA GLN A 21 -2.47 -15.92 -1.35
C GLN A 21 -3.87 -16.47 -1.04
N GLU A 22 -4.14 -16.86 0.22
CA GLU A 22 -5.49 -17.28 0.64
C GLU A 22 -6.48 -16.11 0.63
N VAL A 23 -6.03 -14.91 1.02
CA VAL A 23 -6.87 -13.70 1.05
C VAL A 23 -7.19 -13.20 -0.36
N ALA A 24 -6.26 -13.35 -1.32
CA ALA A 24 -6.50 -13.04 -2.73
C ALA A 24 -7.67 -13.85 -3.33
N ARG A 25 -7.93 -15.06 -2.82
CA ARG A 25 -9.06 -15.91 -3.27
C ARG A 25 -10.43 -15.47 -2.73
N ARG A 26 -10.48 -14.51 -1.79
CA ARG A 26 -11.74 -14.02 -1.18
C ARG A 26 -11.85 -12.49 -1.25
N PRO A 27 -11.91 -11.90 -2.46
CA PRO A 27 -11.95 -10.45 -2.63
C PRO A 27 -13.17 -9.79 -1.98
N TRP A 28 -14.25 -10.55 -1.74
CA TRP A 28 -15.47 -10.09 -1.07
C TRP A 28 -15.28 -9.72 0.41
N ILE A 29 -14.23 -10.22 1.08
CA ILE A 29 -13.89 -9.81 2.46
C ILE A 29 -13.56 -8.30 2.51
N PHE A 30 -13.06 -7.76 1.40
CA PHE A 30 -12.82 -6.33 1.27
C PHE A 30 -14.01 -5.56 0.68
N ARG A 31 -15.17 -6.16 0.38
CA ARG A 31 -16.37 -5.40 -0.04
C ARG A 31 -17.19 -4.96 1.19
N GLY A 32 -16.55 -4.22 2.10
CA GLY A 32 -17.18 -3.67 3.32
C GLY A 32 -17.63 -2.21 3.17
N PRO A 33 -18.71 -1.77 3.87
CA PRO A 33 -19.37 -0.47 3.66
C PRO A 33 -18.69 0.77 4.28
N ASP A 34 -17.71 0.64 5.18
CA ASP A 34 -17.23 1.75 6.03
C ASP A 34 -16.14 2.66 5.42
N ARG A 35 -15.68 2.43 4.19
CA ARG A 35 -14.48 3.14 3.68
C ARG A 35 -14.71 4.58 3.20
N ASN A 36 -15.92 5.09 3.32
CA ASN A 36 -16.32 6.38 2.74
C ASN A 36 -15.69 7.61 3.43
N ARG A 37 -14.89 7.41 4.48
CA ARG A 37 -14.19 8.47 5.20
C ARG A 37 -12.85 8.88 4.57
N VAL A 38 -12.30 8.08 3.65
CA VAL A 38 -11.05 8.42 2.94
C VAL A 38 -11.33 9.36 1.76
N ASN A 39 -10.51 10.39 1.60
CA ASN A 39 -10.59 11.39 0.55
C ASN A 39 -9.18 11.89 0.15
N GLN A 40 -9.09 12.70 -0.90
CA GLN A 40 -7.81 13.19 -1.43
C GLN A 40 -6.95 13.92 -0.39
N LYS A 41 -7.57 14.61 0.59
CA LYS A 41 -6.86 15.39 1.60
C LYS A 41 -6.30 14.53 2.73
N ASN A 42 -6.95 13.41 3.06
CA ASN A 42 -6.60 12.60 4.23
C ASN A 42 -5.97 11.25 3.90
N ILE A 43 -5.91 10.85 2.63
CA ILE A 43 -5.39 9.53 2.23
C ILE A 43 -3.97 9.27 2.72
N ILE A 44 -3.12 10.32 2.77
CA ILE A 44 -1.73 10.24 3.24
C ILE A 44 -1.63 9.65 4.66
N TRP A 45 -2.60 9.93 5.53
CA TRP A 45 -2.62 9.49 6.94
C TRP A 45 -3.81 8.61 7.29
N SER A 46 -4.52 8.10 6.27
CA SER A 46 -5.63 7.17 6.46
C SER A 46 -5.15 5.71 6.43
N GLU A 47 -6.02 4.80 6.87
CA GLU A 47 -5.84 3.37 6.65
C GLU A 47 -5.95 3.06 5.15
N LEU A 48 -4.96 2.34 4.62
CA LEU A 48 -4.92 1.95 3.21
C LEU A 48 -5.32 0.49 3.02
N ILE A 49 -5.16 -0.35 4.05
CA ILE A 49 -5.51 -1.76 3.99
C ILE A 49 -7.00 -1.92 3.66
N GLY A 50 -7.26 -2.76 2.67
CA GLY A 50 -8.56 -3.02 2.12
C GLY A 50 -9.00 -2.06 1.03
N LEU A 51 -8.39 -0.88 0.85
CA LEU A 51 -8.75 -0.01 -0.28
C LEU A 51 -8.47 -0.71 -1.61
N LYS A 52 -9.32 -0.48 -2.61
CA LYS A 52 -9.05 -0.93 -3.97
C LYS A 52 -8.04 0.02 -4.59
N ALA A 53 -6.97 -0.52 -5.17
CA ALA A 53 -5.84 0.22 -5.68
C ALA A 53 -5.46 -0.26 -7.08
N LYS A 54 -5.00 0.67 -7.91
CA LYS A 54 -4.49 0.43 -9.26
C LYS A 54 -3.20 1.21 -9.49
N ILE A 55 -2.19 0.56 -10.05
CA ILE A 55 -0.95 1.24 -10.44
C ILE A 55 -1.16 1.86 -11.82
N ILE A 56 -1.14 3.20 -11.87
CA ILE A 56 -1.38 3.96 -13.11
C ILE A 56 -0.10 4.39 -13.80
N ARG A 57 0.99 4.55 -13.04
CA ARG A 57 2.34 4.76 -13.56
C ARG A 57 3.36 4.08 -12.66
N ALA A 58 4.47 3.65 -13.25
CA ALA A 58 5.59 3.11 -12.51
C ALA A 58 6.89 3.32 -13.30
N SER A 59 8.02 3.37 -12.59
CA SER A 59 9.34 3.34 -13.25
C SER A 59 9.63 2.00 -13.94
N HIS A 60 9.01 0.91 -13.46
CA HIS A 60 9.09 -0.41 -14.06
C HIS A 60 7.76 -0.72 -14.77
N PRO A 61 7.75 -0.90 -16.12
CA PRO A 61 6.52 -1.08 -16.88
C PRO A 61 5.66 -2.27 -16.43
N GLU A 62 6.28 -3.34 -15.92
CA GLU A 62 5.57 -4.55 -15.45
C GLU A 62 4.64 -4.29 -14.25
N LEU A 63 4.86 -3.19 -13.52
CA LEU A 63 4.01 -2.83 -12.39
C LEU A 63 2.74 -2.09 -12.83
N VAL A 64 2.72 -1.51 -14.03
CA VAL A 64 1.58 -0.73 -14.52
C VAL A 64 0.40 -1.64 -14.81
N GLY A 65 -0.79 -1.23 -14.38
CA GLY A 65 -2.02 -2.00 -14.59
C GLY A 65 -2.30 -3.04 -13.51
N ILE A 66 -1.37 -3.28 -12.56
CA ILE A 66 -1.67 -4.08 -11.37
C ILE A 66 -2.84 -3.45 -10.62
N GLU A 67 -3.90 -4.23 -10.40
CA GLU A 67 -5.14 -3.82 -9.76
C GLU A 67 -5.58 -4.87 -8.73
N GLY A 68 -6.11 -4.41 -7.61
CA GLY A 68 -6.60 -5.29 -6.56
C GLY A 68 -6.91 -4.54 -5.26
N TYR A 69 -6.96 -5.26 -4.16
CA TYR A 69 -7.13 -4.70 -2.82
C TYR A 69 -5.80 -4.66 -2.08
N VAL A 70 -5.55 -3.59 -1.32
CA VAL A 70 -4.39 -3.54 -0.44
C VAL A 70 -4.57 -4.57 0.68
N LEU A 71 -3.65 -5.52 0.78
CA LEU A 71 -3.66 -6.56 1.81
C LEU A 71 -2.82 -6.18 3.03
N ASP A 72 -1.71 -5.49 2.78
CA ASP A 72 -0.72 -5.15 3.78
C ASP A 72 0.08 -3.91 3.36
N GLU A 73 0.67 -3.23 4.33
CA GLU A 73 1.48 -2.04 4.13
C GLU A 73 2.70 -2.06 5.05
N THR A 74 3.87 -1.91 4.46
CA THR A 74 5.11 -1.68 5.20
C THR A 74 5.59 -0.24 5.02
N ARG A 75 6.74 0.10 5.60
CA ARG A 75 7.34 1.43 5.45
C ARG A 75 7.49 1.86 3.99
N ASN A 76 7.95 0.94 3.14
CA ASN A 76 8.36 1.23 1.76
C ASN A 76 7.54 0.47 0.72
N THR A 77 6.75 -0.52 1.11
CA THR A 77 5.99 -1.37 0.17
C THR A 77 4.50 -1.40 0.50
N LEU A 78 3.70 -1.67 -0.53
CA LEU A 78 2.28 -1.99 -0.45
C LEU A 78 2.06 -3.37 -1.07
N THR A 79 1.34 -4.23 -0.37
CA THR A 79 0.96 -5.54 -0.90
C THR A 79 -0.43 -5.44 -1.50
N ILE A 80 -0.57 -5.72 -2.80
CA ILE A 80 -1.85 -5.69 -3.53
C ILE A 80 -2.25 -7.12 -3.90
N GLY A 81 -3.47 -7.51 -3.53
CA GLY A 81 -4.09 -8.78 -3.87
C GLY A 81 -5.12 -8.62 -4.98
N GLY A 82 -4.86 -9.21 -6.14
CA GLY A 82 -5.81 -9.39 -7.24
C GLY A 82 -5.89 -10.86 -7.63
N GLU A 83 -5.72 -11.18 -8.92
CA GLU A 83 -5.53 -12.56 -9.39
C GLU A 83 -4.36 -13.26 -8.70
N ARG A 84 -3.30 -12.49 -8.43
CA ARG A 84 -2.16 -12.88 -7.59
C ARG A 84 -1.80 -11.78 -6.61
N VAL A 85 -0.87 -12.09 -5.72
CA VAL A 85 -0.34 -11.14 -4.73
C VAL A 85 0.90 -10.47 -5.28
N TRP A 86 0.94 -9.15 -5.18
CA TRP A 86 2.04 -8.32 -5.64
C TRP A 86 2.59 -7.49 -4.48
N VAL A 87 3.91 -7.37 -4.40
CA VAL A 87 4.58 -6.47 -3.47
C VAL A 87 5.11 -5.28 -4.26
N ILE A 88 4.52 -4.11 -4.04
CA ILE A 88 4.77 -2.90 -4.82
C ILE A 88 5.63 -1.94 -4.01
N PRO A 89 6.83 -1.56 -4.49
CA PRO A 89 7.62 -0.47 -3.90
C PRO A 89 6.95 0.88 -4.13
N LYS A 90 6.72 1.63 -3.05
CA LYS A 90 5.97 2.90 -3.04
C LYS A 90 6.70 4.04 -3.78
N ASP A 91 8.02 4.08 -3.73
CA ASP A 91 8.85 5.18 -4.22
C ASP A 91 8.92 5.31 -5.75
N VAL A 92 8.49 4.28 -6.47
CA VAL A 92 8.58 4.18 -7.93
C VAL A 92 7.21 4.08 -8.63
N VAL A 93 6.10 4.33 -7.93
CA VAL A 93 4.75 4.17 -8.48
C VAL A 93 3.84 5.38 -8.23
N GLU A 94 2.89 5.59 -9.14
CA GLU A 94 1.70 6.42 -8.95
C GLU A 94 0.50 5.48 -8.78
N ILE A 95 -0.24 5.66 -7.69
CA ILE A 95 -1.32 4.75 -7.27
C ILE A 95 -2.64 5.50 -7.34
N GLU A 96 -3.64 4.87 -7.97
CA GLU A 96 -5.03 5.31 -7.95
C GLU A 96 -5.82 4.43 -6.97
N PHE A 97 -6.40 5.05 -5.93
CA PHE A 97 -7.29 4.40 -4.98
C PHE A 97 -8.74 4.67 -5.33
N GLU A 98 -9.59 3.65 -5.25
CA GLU A 98 -11.03 3.75 -5.43
C GLU A 98 -11.73 3.76 -4.05
N VAL A 99 -12.39 4.87 -3.73
CA VAL A 99 -13.08 5.09 -2.45
C VAL A 99 -14.45 5.70 -2.71
N GLY A 100 -15.53 5.00 -2.34
CA GLY A 100 -16.89 5.53 -2.43
C GLY A 100 -17.30 5.95 -3.85
N GLY A 101 -16.79 5.25 -4.88
CA GLY A 101 -17.01 5.60 -6.29
C GLY A 101 -16.12 6.74 -6.82
N LYS A 102 -15.27 7.34 -5.96
CA LYS A 102 -14.29 8.36 -6.36
C LYS A 102 -12.91 7.75 -6.54
N ARG A 103 -12.12 8.34 -7.43
CA ARG A 103 -10.73 7.96 -7.69
C ARG A 103 -9.80 9.01 -7.10
N ILE A 104 -8.83 8.56 -6.31
CA ILE A 104 -7.85 9.39 -5.61
C ILE A 104 -6.48 8.98 -6.13
N ARG A 105 -5.77 9.91 -6.77
CA ARG A 105 -4.41 9.66 -7.29
C ARG A 105 -3.38 10.21 -6.33
N ILE A 106 -2.32 9.45 -6.10
CA ILE A 106 -1.25 9.84 -5.21
C ILE A 106 0.09 9.26 -5.69
N ASN A 107 1.14 10.07 -5.57
CA ASN A 107 2.50 9.59 -5.75
C ASN A 107 2.85 8.69 -4.55
N GLY A 108 3.27 7.45 -4.80
CA GLY A 108 3.57 6.52 -3.71
C GLY A 108 4.68 7.02 -2.77
N LYS A 109 5.55 7.94 -3.21
CA LYS A 109 6.53 8.63 -2.33
C LYS A 109 5.88 9.33 -1.14
N GLU A 110 4.67 9.86 -1.29
CA GLU A 110 3.94 10.53 -0.20
C GLU A 110 3.49 9.54 0.88
N LEU A 111 3.28 8.28 0.47
CA LEU A 111 2.89 7.16 1.32
C LEU A 111 4.10 6.47 1.99
N ILE A 112 5.32 6.96 1.80
CA ILE A 112 6.49 6.44 2.51
C ILE A 112 6.33 6.71 4.01
N GLY A 113 6.48 5.63 4.78
CA GLY A 113 6.18 5.57 6.22
C GLY A 113 5.38 4.33 6.55
N ARG A 114 5.57 3.79 7.76
CA ARG A 114 4.71 2.73 8.29
C ARG A 114 3.31 3.30 8.58
N PRO A 115 2.24 2.50 8.55
CA PRO A 115 0.87 2.98 8.79
C PRO A 115 0.76 3.89 10.03
N GLU A 116 1.25 3.43 11.17
CA GLU A 116 1.25 4.15 12.45
C GLU A 116 2.02 5.47 12.42
N MET A 117 3.07 5.55 11.59
CA MET A 117 3.87 6.76 11.43
C MET A 117 3.19 7.78 10.51
N ARG A 118 2.41 7.32 9.53
CA ARG A 118 1.64 8.19 8.65
C ARG A 118 0.50 8.90 9.40
N LEU A 119 -0.16 8.23 10.33
CA LEU A 119 -1.21 8.85 11.17
C LEU A 119 -0.71 10.11 11.90
N LYS A 120 0.55 10.10 12.36
CA LYS A 120 1.17 11.24 13.06
C LYS A 120 1.40 12.45 12.16
N LYS A 121 1.50 12.27 10.84
CA LYS A 121 1.68 13.39 9.88
C LYS A 121 0.51 14.37 9.91
N ARG A 122 -0.70 13.92 10.29
CA ARG A 122 -1.89 14.78 10.45
C ARG A 122 -1.67 15.94 11.43
N TRP A 123 -0.79 15.76 12.42
CA TRP A 123 -0.61 16.70 13.54
C TRP A 123 0.70 17.50 13.47
N ARG A 124 1.54 17.28 12.45
CA ARG A 124 2.75 18.10 12.25
C ARG A 124 2.35 19.41 11.58
N LYS A 125 2.44 20.49 12.36
CA LYS A 125 2.34 21.88 11.90
C LYS A 125 3.65 22.32 11.28
#